data_AF-A0A413PYT0-F1
#
_entry.id   AF-A0A413PYT0-F1
#
_cell.length_a   1.000
_cell.length_b   1.000
_cell.length_c   1.000
_cell.angle_alpha   90.00
_cell.angle_beta   90.00
_cell.angle_gamma   90.00
#
_symmetry.space_group_name_H-M   'P 1'
#
loop_
_entity.id
_entity.type
_entity.pdbx_description
1 polymer ?
#
loop_
_entity_poly.entity_id
_entity_poly.type
_entity_poly.pdbx_seq_one_letter_code
_entity_poly.pdbx_strand_id
1 'polypeptide(L)'
;MDAYKGRTEKLCIRRERFCKEAKVLERFKKLDGLVTPIDFFEANNTAYTIMRHLGETITLGKLSKIMREYKMIDVIVLLECLLPVMNGIAALHREGLLHCDINPSSIIVLNDCTMKLLVDAGKRLIKDPIDAYYAPEIYSAEEKMGPWTDIYALCGTMYYYISGYNPFQAQDRIAEKKTLKDNTSIFSELENVILKGVSVDIKDRYQSMEEFCEALYGVANEIRDFN
;
A
#
# COMPACT_ATOMS: atom_id res chain seq x y z
N MET A 1 -37.00 18.15 6.19
CA MET A 1 -36.60 17.48 7.44
C MET A 1 -35.90 16.13 7.18
N ASP A 2 -36.13 15.49 6.03
CA ASP A 2 -35.64 14.13 5.75
C ASP A 2 -34.16 14.02 5.34
N ALA A 3 -33.60 15.05 4.71
CA ALA A 3 -32.17 15.08 4.33
C ALA A 3 -31.22 15.15 5.55
N TYR A 4 -31.68 15.69 6.68
CA TYR A 4 -30.91 15.78 7.92
C TYR A 4 -30.89 14.44 8.66
N LYS A 5 -32.05 13.75 8.76
CA LYS A 5 -32.14 12.38 9.29
C LYS A 5 -31.24 11.41 8.52
N GLY A 6 -31.28 11.46 7.18
CA GLY A 6 -30.43 10.59 6.35
C GLY A 6 -28.92 10.83 6.47
N ARG A 7 -28.47 12.03 6.86
CA ARG A 7 -27.04 12.31 7.16
C ARG A 7 -26.64 11.75 8.52
N THR A 8 -27.46 11.96 9.55
CA THR A 8 -27.20 11.47 10.91
C THR A 8 -27.17 9.94 10.97
N GLU A 9 -28.04 9.29 10.21
CA GLU A 9 -28.11 7.83 10.11
C GLU A 9 -26.90 7.25 9.36
N LYS A 10 -26.47 7.88 8.26
CA LYS A 10 -25.21 7.52 7.56
C LYS A 10 -23.96 7.71 8.42
N LEU A 11 -23.92 8.75 9.26
CA LEU A 11 -22.83 8.99 10.22
C LEU A 11 -22.80 7.92 11.32
N CYS A 12 -23.97 7.51 11.83
CA CYS A 12 -24.09 6.47 12.85
C CYS A 12 -23.62 5.10 12.31
N ILE A 13 -24.06 4.71 11.11
CA ILE A 13 -23.64 3.47 10.44
C ILE A 13 -22.13 3.46 10.16
N ARG A 14 -21.55 4.60 9.75
CA ARG A 14 -20.10 4.73 9.58
C ARG A 14 -19.35 4.53 10.90
N ARG A 15 -19.86 5.09 12.01
CA ARG A 15 -19.26 4.95 13.35
C ARG A 15 -19.28 3.50 13.85
N GLU A 16 -20.41 2.80 13.70
CA GLU A 16 -20.51 1.40 14.11
C GLU A 16 -19.58 0.47 13.30
N ARG A 17 -19.49 0.68 11.97
CA ARG A 17 -18.57 -0.10 11.12
C ARG A 17 -17.11 0.19 11.47
N PHE A 18 -16.78 1.46 11.68
CA PHE A 18 -15.45 1.88 12.07
C PHE A 18 -14.99 1.23 13.38
N CYS A 19 -15.85 1.21 14.42
CA CYS A 19 -15.54 0.53 15.69
C CYS A 19 -15.36 -0.99 15.53
N LYS A 20 -16.15 -1.62 14.64
CA LYS A 20 -15.99 -3.06 14.33
C LYS A 20 -14.68 -3.35 13.62
N GLU A 21 -14.31 -2.52 12.63
CA GLU A 21 -13.03 -2.64 11.91
C GLU A 21 -11.85 -2.44 12.86
N ALA A 22 -11.88 -1.42 13.71
CA ALA A 22 -10.80 -1.13 14.66
C ALA A 22 -10.52 -2.31 15.62
N LYS A 23 -11.56 -2.99 16.12
CA LYS A 23 -11.41 -4.20 16.95
C LYS A 23 -10.73 -5.35 16.21
N VAL A 24 -10.98 -5.49 14.91
CA VAL A 24 -10.31 -6.50 14.09
C VAL A 24 -8.84 -6.11 13.89
N LEU A 25 -8.56 -4.83 13.63
CA LEU A 25 -7.21 -4.31 13.44
C LEU A 25 -6.32 -4.45 14.69
N GLU A 26 -6.90 -4.43 15.89
CA GLU A 26 -6.13 -4.62 17.13
C GLU A 26 -5.37 -5.95 17.17
N ARG A 27 -5.87 -7.00 16.49
CA ARG A 27 -5.21 -8.31 16.42
C ARG A 27 -3.83 -8.26 15.76
N PHE A 28 -3.60 -7.25 14.92
CA PHE A 28 -2.37 -7.08 14.15
C PHE A 28 -1.37 -6.13 14.82
N LYS A 29 -1.67 -5.60 16.03
CA LYS A 29 -0.81 -4.63 16.74
C LYS A 29 0.62 -5.11 17.06
N LYS A 30 0.86 -6.42 16.98
CA LYS A 30 2.18 -7.04 17.21
C LYS A 30 2.97 -7.25 15.91
N LEU A 31 2.35 -7.06 14.75
CA LEU A 31 3.03 -7.21 13.48
C LEU A 31 3.88 -5.96 13.23
N ASP A 32 5.19 -6.18 13.12
CA ASP A 32 6.13 -5.09 13.06
C ASP A 32 5.91 -4.18 11.85
N GLY A 33 5.58 -4.75 10.68
CA GLY A 33 5.35 -3.96 9.46
C GLY A 33 4.06 -3.14 9.42
N LEU A 34 3.21 -3.18 10.45
CA LEU A 34 1.95 -2.45 10.48
C LEU A 34 1.90 -1.46 11.65
N VAL A 35 1.26 -0.32 11.41
CA VAL A 35 0.78 0.57 12.46
C VAL A 35 -0.73 0.50 12.45
N THR A 36 -1.30 -0.08 13.50
CA THR A 36 -2.75 -0.21 13.64
C THR A 36 -3.29 0.72 14.72
N PRO A 37 -4.60 1.02 14.69
CA PRO A 37 -5.27 1.68 15.80
C PRO A 37 -5.05 0.92 17.11
N ILE A 38 -4.81 1.67 18.19
CA ILE A 38 -4.82 1.15 19.57
C ILE A 38 -6.22 1.28 20.15
N ASP A 39 -6.88 2.41 19.87
CA ASP A 39 -8.19 2.74 20.42
C ASP A 39 -8.90 3.76 19.54
N PHE A 40 -10.16 4.04 19.83
CA PHE A 40 -11.00 4.98 19.11
C PHE A 40 -11.94 5.69 20.08
N PHE A 41 -12.22 6.96 19.80
CA PHE A 41 -13.19 7.71 20.58
C PHE A 41 -13.97 8.68 19.71
N GLU A 42 -15.08 9.14 20.24
CA GLU A 42 -16.01 10.01 19.54
C GLU A 42 -16.12 11.32 20.31
N ALA A 43 -15.88 12.44 19.61
CA ALA A 43 -15.99 13.78 20.17
C ALA A 43 -16.30 14.76 19.04
N ASN A 44 -16.90 15.90 19.33
CA ASN A 44 -17.10 16.99 18.34
C ASN A 44 -17.78 16.51 17.03
N ASN A 45 -18.76 15.60 17.14
CA ASN A 45 -19.45 14.99 16.00
C ASN A 45 -18.50 14.32 14.96
N THR A 46 -17.35 13.84 15.44
CA THR A 46 -16.27 13.22 14.68
C THR A 46 -15.78 11.96 15.41
N ALA A 47 -15.25 10.99 14.67
CA ALA A 47 -14.56 9.83 15.24
C ALA A 47 -13.04 10.03 15.10
N TYR A 48 -12.30 9.70 16.15
CA TYR A 48 -10.85 9.84 16.21
C TYR A 48 -10.21 8.46 16.42
N THR A 49 -9.13 8.20 15.69
CA THR A 49 -8.26 7.02 15.86
C THR A 49 -7.09 7.39 16.77
N ILE A 50 -6.83 6.57 17.78
CA ILE A 50 -5.60 6.65 18.59
C ILE A 50 -4.60 5.64 18.03
N MET A 51 -3.42 6.10 17.66
CA MET A 51 -2.32 5.26 17.16
C MET A 51 -1.09 5.37 18.06
N ARG A 52 -0.18 4.39 17.97
CA ARG A 52 1.11 4.47 18.67
C ARG A 52 1.91 5.64 18.13
N HIS A 53 2.45 6.48 19.01
CA HIS A 53 3.47 7.46 18.63
C HIS A 53 4.79 6.74 18.36
N LEU A 54 5.35 6.92 17.16
CA LEU A 54 6.56 6.23 16.71
C LEU A 54 7.81 7.11 16.73
N GLY A 55 7.73 8.29 17.35
CA GLY A 55 8.81 9.26 17.32
C GLY A 55 8.82 10.05 16.01
N GLU A 56 10.01 10.52 15.65
CA GLU A 56 10.23 11.17 14.35
C GLU A 56 10.09 10.15 13.22
N THR A 57 9.29 10.51 12.22
CA THR A 57 9.05 9.66 11.04
C THR A 57 8.96 10.53 9.80
N ILE A 58 9.26 9.92 8.65
CA ILE A 58 8.97 10.50 7.34
C ILE A 58 8.16 9.50 6.52
N THR A 59 7.41 9.98 5.52
CA THR A 59 6.76 9.07 4.58
C THR A 59 7.76 8.52 3.57
N LEU A 60 7.49 7.35 3.01
CA LEU A 60 8.24 6.79 1.89
C LEU A 60 8.31 7.78 0.72
N GLY A 61 7.24 8.54 0.47
CA GLY A 61 7.21 9.59 -0.53
C GLY A 61 8.23 10.71 -0.26
N LYS A 62 8.42 11.11 1.01
CA LYS A 62 9.44 12.10 1.38
C LYS A 62 10.84 11.51 1.29
N LEU A 63 11.05 10.28 1.79
CA LEU A 63 12.32 9.57 1.67
C LEU A 63 12.75 9.45 0.20
N SER A 64 11.83 9.05 -0.66
CA SER A 64 12.06 8.88 -2.10
C SER A 64 12.58 10.16 -2.77
N LYS A 65 12.05 11.33 -2.39
CA LYS A 65 12.53 12.63 -2.89
C LYS A 65 13.96 12.93 -2.43
N ILE A 66 14.26 12.68 -1.15
CA ILE A 66 15.61 12.87 -0.58
C ILE A 66 16.61 11.94 -1.28
N MET A 67 16.31 10.65 -1.36
CA MET A 67 17.22 9.66 -1.96
C MET A 67 17.51 9.97 -3.43
N ARG A 68 16.54 10.48 -4.20
CA ARG A 68 16.79 10.96 -5.56
C ARG A 68 17.70 12.17 -5.62
N GLU A 69 17.49 13.15 -4.75
CA GLU A 69 18.32 14.37 -4.70
C GLU A 69 19.80 14.02 -4.51
N TYR A 70 20.09 13.03 -3.65
CA TYR A 70 21.44 12.54 -3.39
C TYR A 70 21.90 11.39 -4.31
N LYS A 71 21.07 10.93 -5.26
CA LYS A 71 21.33 9.76 -6.12
C LYS A 71 21.68 8.48 -5.35
N MET A 72 20.98 8.24 -4.25
CA MET A 72 21.19 7.12 -3.32
C MET A 72 20.03 6.11 -3.33
N ILE A 73 19.36 5.92 -4.47
CA ILE A 73 18.35 4.86 -4.57
C ILE A 73 19.06 3.51 -4.59
N ASP A 74 18.83 2.72 -3.55
CA ASP A 74 19.19 1.32 -3.47
C ASP A 74 17.91 0.48 -3.39
N VAL A 75 17.70 -0.35 -4.41
CA VAL A 75 16.49 -1.18 -4.51
C VAL A 75 16.58 -2.39 -3.58
N ILE A 76 17.77 -2.93 -3.33
CA ILE A 76 17.95 -4.07 -2.42
C ILE A 76 17.62 -3.65 -0.99
N VAL A 77 18.10 -2.47 -0.57
CA VAL A 77 17.77 -1.90 0.75
C VAL A 77 16.26 -1.62 0.86
N LEU A 78 15.63 -1.08 -0.19
CA LEU A 78 14.18 -0.89 -0.20
C LEU A 78 13.43 -2.21 0.06
N LEU A 79 13.83 -3.29 -0.61
CA LEU A 79 13.20 -4.60 -0.46
C LEU A 79 13.37 -5.12 0.98
N GLU A 80 14.56 -5.05 1.55
CA GLU A 80 14.78 -5.45 2.96
C GLU A 80 13.86 -4.71 3.92
N CYS A 81 13.77 -3.38 3.77
CA CYS A 81 12.92 -2.54 4.59
C CYS A 81 11.42 -2.81 4.37
N LEU A 82 11.00 -3.23 3.17
CA LEU A 82 9.61 -3.52 2.84
C LEU A 82 9.14 -4.91 3.30
N LEU A 83 10.04 -5.86 3.54
CA LEU A 83 9.66 -7.22 3.93
C LEU A 83 8.70 -7.29 5.13
N PRO A 84 8.92 -6.55 6.24
CA PRO A 84 7.96 -6.51 7.34
C PRO A 84 6.58 -6.01 6.90
N VAL A 85 6.52 -4.98 6.04
CA VAL A 85 5.28 -4.40 5.51
C VAL A 85 4.52 -5.45 4.70
N MET A 86 5.20 -6.16 3.79
CA MET A 86 4.60 -7.22 2.98
C MET A 86 4.06 -8.36 3.83
N ASN A 87 4.81 -8.78 4.86
CA ASN A 87 4.35 -9.77 5.84
C ASN A 87 3.10 -9.29 6.60
N GLY A 88 3.05 -8.00 6.92
CA GLY A 88 1.87 -7.35 7.50
C GLY A 88 0.64 -7.41 6.59
N ILE A 89 0.81 -7.07 5.32
CA ILE A 89 -0.26 -7.11 4.32
C ILE A 89 -0.75 -8.55 4.12
N ALA A 90 0.17 -9.52 3.98
CA ALA A 90 -0.16 -10.94 3.88
C ALA A 90 -0.99 -11.43 5.08
N ALA A 91 -0.66 -10.97 6.29
CA ALA A 91 -1.44 -11.30 7.48
C ALA A 91 -2.86 -10.70 7.44
N LEU A 92 -3.04 -9.47 6.93
CA LEU A 92 -4.37 -8.90 6.71
C LEU A 92 -5.16 -9.74 5.69
N HIS A 93 -4.52 -10.11 4.58
CA HIS A 93 -5.15 -10.89 3.50
C HIS A 93 -5.65 -12.26 3.98
N ARG A 94 -4.89 -12.95 4.84
CA ARG A 94 -5.31 -14.24 5.44
C ARG A 94 -6.57 -14.15 6.30
N GLU A 95 -6.86 -12.98 6.86
CA GLU A 95 -8.10 -12.72 7.61
C GLU A 95 -9.20 -12.10 6.71
N GLY A 96 -9.00 -12.08 5.39
CA GLY A 96 -9.95 -11.52 4.42
C GLY A 96 -10.01 -9.99 4.42
N LEU A 97 -8.98 -9.32 4.93
CA LEU A 97 -8.90 -7.86 5.02
C LEU A 97 -7.96 -7.30 3.96
N LEU A 98 -8.42 -6.28 3.22
CA LEU A 98 -7.59 -5.51 2.27
C LEU A 98 -7.26 -4.12 2.81
N HIS A 99 -6.07 -3.61 2.54
CA HIS A 99 -5.70 -2.25 2.93
C HIS A 99 -6.43 -1.19 2.08
N CYS A 100 -6.47 -1.40 0.76
CA CYS A 100 -7.12 -0.58 -0.27
C CYS A 100 -6.55 0.83 -0.48
N ASP A 101 -5.62 1.30 0.34
CA ASP A 101 -5.03 2.65 0.21
C ASP A 101 -3.49 2.63 0.36
N ILE A 102 -2.83 1.66 -0.24
CA ILE A 102 -1.36 1.60 -0.21
C ILE A 102 -0.82 2.64 -1.20
N ASN A 103 -0.04 3.58 -0.69
CA ASN A 103 0.63 4.63 -1.47
C ASN A 103 1.88 5.13 -0.72
N PRO A 104 2.74 5.97 -1.33
CA PRO A 104 3.96 6.46 -0.69
C PRO A 104 3.74 7.27 0.60
N SER A 105 2.52 7.77 0.85
CA SER A 105 2.17 8.50 2.08
C SER A 105 1.69 7.57 3.20
N SER A 106 1.20 6.38 2.85
CA SER A 106 0.74 5.36 3.80
C SER A 106 1.89 4.55 4.43
N ILE A 107 3.05 4.50 3.78
CA ILE A 107 4.25 3.85 4.32
C ILE A 107 5.09 4.91 5.03
N ILE A 108 5.34 4.70 6.32
CA ILE A 108 6.22 5.53 7.12
C ILE A 108 7.57 4.85 7.31
N VAL A 109 8.59 5.68 7.50
CA VAL A 109 9.98 5.29 7.72
C VAL A 109 10.45 5.90 9.03
N LEU A 110 10.96 5.05 9.92
CA LEU A 110 11.54 5.44 11.20
C LEU A 110 13.04 5.79 11.04
N ASN A 111 13.62 6.39 12.08
CA ASN A 111 15.04 6.79 12.09
C ASN A 111 16.01 5.61 11.97
N ASP A 112 15.59 4.39 12.30
CA ASP A 112 16.37 3.16 12.14
C ASP A 112 16.13 2.47 10.78
N CYS A 113 15.57 3.20 9.81
CA CYS A 113 15.19 2.72 8.48
C CYS A 113 14.09 1.65 8.46
N THR A 114 13.44 1.35 9.58
CA THR A 114 12.27 0.46 9.61
C THR A 114 11.11 1.08 8.85
N MET A 115 10.49 0.34 7.94
CA MET A 115 9.25 0.74 7.28
C MET A 115 8.03 0.11 7.92
N LYS A 116 6.95 0.88 8.04
CA LYS A 116 5.66 0.41 8.54
C LYS A 116 4.52 0.97 7.69
N LEU A 117 3.49 0.17 7.46
CA LEU A 117 2.28 0.58 6.77
C LEU A 117 1.24 1.07 7.79
N LEU A 118 0.77 2.30 7.61
CA LEU A 118 -0.32 2.87 8.39
C LEU A 118 -1.65 2.25 7.96
N VAL A 119 -2.28 1.50 8.85
CA VAL A 119 -3.59 0.90 8.60
C VAL A 119 -4.65 1.73 9.31
N ASP A 120 -5.59 2.30 8.56
CA ASP A 120 -6.66 3.13 9.10
C ASP A 120 -8.04 2.52 8.89
N ALA A 121 -8.86 2.56 9.94
CA ALA A 121 -10.24 2.11 9.87
C ALA A 121 -11.06 3.13 9.05
N GLY A 122 -12.00 2.67 8.23
CA GLY A 122 -12.91 3.57 7.51
C GLY A 122 -12.34 4.30 6.27
N LYS A 123 -11.05 4.21 5.94
CA LYS A 123 -10.52 4.71 4.65
C LYS A 123 -11.13 3.96 3.46
N ARG A 124 -11.46 2.68 3.66
CA ARG A 124 -12.27 1.83 2.76
C ARG A 124 -13.65 2.41 2.39
N LEU A 125 -14.16 3.37 3.17
CA LEU A 125 -15.49 3.95 3.01
C LEU A 125 -15.47 5.28 2.22
N ILE A 126 -14.28 5.79 1.89
CA ILE A 126 -14.09 7.04 1.17
C ILE A 126 -13.57 6.69 -0.23
N LYS A 127 -14.44 6.73 -1.23
CA LYS A 127 -14.02 6.71 -2.64
C LYS A 127 -13.59 8.13 -3.00
N ASP A 128 -12.33 8.45 -2.78
CA ASP A 128 -11.74 9.68 -3.30
C ASP A 128 -11.73 9.66 -4.86
N PRO A 129 -11.55 10.83 -5.52
CA PRO A 129 -11.35 10.88 -6.97
C PRO A 129 -10.22 9.95 -7.43
N ILE A 130 -10.17 9.68 -8.74
CA ILE A 130 -9.19 8.76 -9.36
C ILE A 130 -7.77 9.02 -8.82
N ASP A 131 -7.23 8.04 -8.10
CA ASP A 131 -5.89 8.06 -7.53
C ASP A 131 -4.99 7.12 -8.36
N ALA A 132 -3.76 7.54 -8.61
CA ALA A 132 -2.79 6.79 -9.42
C ALA A 132 -2.46 5.41 -8.82
N TYR A 133 -2.56 5.27 -7.49
CA TYR A 133 -2.24 4.04 -6.77
C TYR A 133 -3.44 3.09 -6.64
N TYR A 134 -4.65 3.54 -6.99
CA TYR A 134 -5.85 2.70 -6.87
C TYR A 134 -5.96 1.74 -8.05
N ALA A 135 -6.18 0.47 -7.71
CA ALA A 135 -6.43 -0.55 -8.70
C ALA A 135 -7.78 -0.28 -9.42
N PRO A 136 -7.89 -0.56 -10.72
CA PRO A 136 -9.12 -0.32 -11.50
C PRO A 136 -10.39 -0.84 -10.84
N GLU A 137 -10.32 -2.03 -10.24
CA GLU A 137 -11.46 -2.71 -9.62
C GLU A 137 -12.04 -1.96 -8.40
N ILE A 138 -11.30 -1.03 -7.76
CA ILE A 138 -11.82 -0.17 -6.67
C ILE A 138 -13.00 0.69 -7.17
N TYR A 139 -12.95 1.06 -8.45
CA TYR A 139 -13.98 1.88 -9.10
C TYR A 139 -15.06 1.03 -9.79
N SER A 140 -14.83 -0.27 -9.95
CA SER A 140 -15.79 -1.21 -10.54
C SER A 140 -16.89 -1.60 -9.56
N ALA A 141 -18.10 -1.82 -10.06
CA ALA A 141 -19.20 -2.42 -9.29
C ALA A 141 -19.28 -3.95 -9.49
N GLU A 142 -18.62 -4.47 -10.52
CA GLU A 142 -18.74 -5.87 -10.96
C GLU A 142 -17.50 -6.69 -10.58
N GLU A 143 -16.31 -6.07 -10.62
CA GLU A 143 -15.06 -6.75 -10.29
C GLU A 143 -14.91 -6.92 -8.79
N LYS A 144 -14.48 -8.11 -8.37
CA LYS A 144 -14.21 -8.39 -6.96
C LYS A 144 -12.82 -7.92 -6.59
N MET A 145 -12.75 -7.23 -5.46
CA MET A 145 -11.48 -6.88 -4.82
C MET A 145 -10.90 -8.11 -4.10
N GLY A 146 -9.58 -8.20 -4.07
CA GLY A 146 -8.84 -9.28 -3.41
C GLY A 146 -7.38 -8.87 -3.14
N PRO A 147 -6.53 -9.81 -2.69
CA PRO A 147 -5.10 -9.54 -2.44
C PRO A 147 -4.39 -8.79 -3.58
N TRP A 148 -4.72 -9.11 -4.83
CA TRP A 148 -4.24 -8.47 -6.06
C TRP A 148 -4.50 -6.96 -6.14
N THR A 149 -5.49 -6.45 -5.41
CA THR A 149 -5.81 -5.01 -5.32
C THR A 149 -4.74 -4.27 -4.51
N ASP A 150 -4.32 -4.83 -3.36
CA ASP A 150 -3.25 -4.26 -2.55
C ASP A 150 -1.87 -4.46 -3.20
N ILE A 151 -1.66 -5.61 -3.85
CA ILE A 151 -0.43 -5.89 -4.60
C ILE A 151 -0.23 -4.85 -5.70
N TYR A 152 -1.28 -4.54 -6.47
CA TYR A 152 -1.23 -3.47 -7.46
C TYR A 152 -0.76 -2.14 -6.85
N ALA A 153 -1.35 -1.74 -5.73
CA ALA A 153 -1.07 -0.47 -5.07
C ALA A 153 0.36 -0.42 -4.49
N LEU A 154 0.83 -1.55 -3.94
CA LEU A 154 2.20 -1.73 -3.47
C LEU A 154 3.21 -1.67 -4.62
N CYS A 155 2.97 -2.37 -5.73
CA CYS A 155 3.84 -2.31 -6.90
C CYS A 155 3.89 -0.90 -7.50
N GLY A 156 2.77 -0.18 -7.54
CA GLY A 156 2.75 1.23 -7.93
C GLY A 156 3.57 2.12 -7.00
N THR A 157 3.54 1.85 -5.70
CA THR A 157 4.33 2.54 -4.67
C THR A 157 5.84 2.27 -4.84
N MET A 158 6.22 1.02 -5.10
CA MET A 158 7.60 0.64 -5.38
C MET A 158 8.11 1.28 -6.68
N TYR A 159 7.30 1.23 -7.74
CA TYR A 159 7.60 1.87 -9.01
C TYR A 159 7.85 3.38 -8.84
N TYR A 160 7.02 4.06 -8.03
CA TYR A 160 7.25 5.47 -7.69
C TYR A 160 8.57 5.69 -6.94
N TYR A 161 8.88 4.83 -5.97
CA TYR A 161 10.11 4.98 -5.20
C TYR A 161 11.35 4.90 -6.10
N ILE A 162 11.38 3.91 -6.99
CA ILE A 162 12.51 3.60 -7.88
C ILE A 162 12.61 4.62 -9.02
N SER A 163 11.51 4.90 -9.70
CA SER A 163 11.49 5.73 -10.92
C SER A 163 11.36 7.22 -10.66
N GLY A 164 10.75 7.60 -9.55
CA GLY A 164 10.28 8.97 -9.27
C GLY A 164 9.02 9.40 -10.00
N TYR A 165 8.42 8.53 -10.82
CA TYR A 165 7.17 8.79 -11.52
C TYR A 165 6.02 8.06 -10.85
N ASN A 166 4.85 8.72 -10.75
CA ASN A 166 3.65 8.02 -10.29
C ASN A 166 3.35 6.84 -11.24
N PRO A 167 2.82 5.72 -10.72
CA PRO A 167 2.29 4.67 -11.58
C PRO A 167 1.24 5.28 -12.50
N PHE A 168 1.31 4.97 -13.80
CA PHE A 168 0.41 5.55 -14.81
C PHE A 168 -1.05 5.45 -14.38
N GLN A 169 -1.84 6.52 -14.60
CA GLN A 169 -3.28 6.45 -14.37
C GLN A 169 -3.86 5.26 -15.15
N ALA A 170 -4.84 4.58 -14.58
CA ALA A 170 -5.41 3.36 -15.16
C ALA A 170 -5.85 3.46 -16.62
N GLN A 171 -6.12 4.69 -17.06
CA GLN A 171 -6.61 5.03 -18.38
C GLN A 171 -5.48 5.29 -19.39
N ASP A 172 -4.28 5.66 -18.93
CA ASP A 172 -3.12 6.00 -19.78
C ASP A 172 -2.18 4.81 -20.03
N ARG A 173 -2.42 3.66 -19.37
CA ARG A 173 -1.58 2.45 -19.46
C ARG A 173 -1.51 1.81 -20.85
N ILE A 174 -2.35 2.24 -21.80
CA ILE A 174 -2.36 1.74 -23.17
C ILE A 174 -1.23 2.39 -24.02
N ALA A 175 -0.65 3.53 -23.61
CA ALA A 175 0.16 4.35 -24.51
C ALA A 175 1.68 4.38 -24.25
N GLU A 176 2.19 4.30 -23.02
CA GLU A 176 3.64 4.48 -22.79
C GLU A 176 4.19 3.60 -21.66
N LYS A 177 4.91 2.53 -22.00
CA LYS A 177 5.84 1.87 -21.08
C LYS A 177 7.03 2.81 -20.85
N LYS A 178 7.02 3.63 -19.79
CA LYS A 178 8.27 4.25 -19.33
C LYS A 178 9.03 3.22 -18.53
N THR A 179 10.07 2.68 -19.14
CA THR A 179 11.01 1.76 -18.52
C THR A 179 11.75 2.46 -17.37
N LEU A 180 11.99 1.74 -16.29
CA LEU A 180 12.98 2.09 -15.27
C LEU A 180 14.36 2.12 -15.96
N LYS A 181 14.77 3.26 -16.53
CA LYS A 181 16.06 3.38 -17.22
C LYS A 181 17.22 3.20 -16.23
N ASP A 182 17.93 2.07 -16.29
CA ASP A 182 19.26 1.95 -16.95
C ASP A 182 19.66 0.45 -17.04
N ASN A 183 20.28 0.06 -18.15
CA ASN A 183 20.43 -1.32 -18.64
C ASN A 183 21.33 -2.23 -17.78
N THR A 184 20.72 -2.99 -16.87
CA THR A 184 21.26 -4.25 -16.35
C THR A 184 20.15 -5.31 -16.35
N SER A 185 20.42 -6.51 -16.88
CA SER A 185 19.41 -7.60 -17.01
C SER A 185 18.66 -7.84 -15.70
N ILE A 186 19.40 -7.76 -14.61
CA ILE A 186 18.91 -8.00 -13.26
C ILE A 186 17.86 -6.97 -12.80
N PHE A 187 18.06 -5.69 -13.10
CA PHE A 187 17.04 -4.67 -12.84
C PHE A 187 15.81 -4.85 -13.73
N SER A 188 15.98 -5.40 -14.93
CA SER A 188 14.86 -5.70 -15.82
C SER A 188 14.00 -6.86 -15.31
N GLU A 189 14.59 -7.86 -14.64
CA GLU A 189 13.84 -8.95 -14.01
C GLU A 189 12.99 -8.45 -12.84
N LEU A 190 13.57 -7.59 -11.99
CA LEU A 190 12.84 -6.97 -10.89
C LEU A 190 11.75 -6.02 -11.38
N GLU A 191 12.04 -5.25 -12.44
CA GLU A 191 11.05 -4.41 -13.11
C GLU A 191 9.89 -5.26 -13.64
N ASN A 192 10.15 -6.39 -14.28
CA ASN A 192 9.11 -7.29 -14.78
C ASN A 192 8.21 -7.81 -13.66
N VAL A 193 8.78 -8.13 -12.50
CA VAL A 193 8.01 -8.53 -11.32
C VAL A 193 7.07 -7.40 -10.88
N ILE A 194 7.57 -6.16 -10.78
CA ILE A 194 6.75 -4.99 -10.40
C ILE A 194 5.68 -4.70 -11.46
N LEU A 195 6.04 -4.75 -12.75
CA LEU A 195 5.13 -4.47 -13.86
C LEU A 195 4.00 -5.49 -13.95
N LYS A 196 4.28 -6.77 -13.68
CA LYS A 196 3.23 -7.81 -13.58
C LYS A 196 2.22 -7.48 -12.47
N GLY A 197 2.69 -6.95 -11.34
CA GLY A 197 1.81 -6.55 -10.24
C GLY A 197 0.87 -5.38 -10.56
N VAL A 198 1.25 -4.48 -11.49
CA VAL A 198 0.42 -3.34 -11.93
C VAL A 198 -0.37 -3.59 -13.23
N SER A 199 -0.46 -4.84 -13.68
CA SER A 199 -1.26 -5.23 -14.85
C SER A 199 -2.72 -4.77 -14.72
N VAL A 200 -3.35 -4.38 -15.83
CA VAL A 200 -4.78 -3.99 -15.82
C VAL A 200 -5.64 -5.20 -15.46
N ASP A 201 -5.44 -6.30 -16.18
CA ASP A 201 -6.16 -7.55 -15.99
C ASP A 201 -5.74 -8.23 -14.67
N ILE A 202 -6.71 -8.46 -13.77
CA ILE A 202 -6.50 -9.08 -12.46
C ILE A 202 -5.81 -10.45 -12.59
N LYS A 203 -6.20 -11.25 -13.59
CA LYS A 203 -5.63 -12.59 -13.86
C LYS A 203 -4.13 -12.58 -14.17
N ASP A 204 -3.60 -11.45 -14.63
CA ASP A 204 -2.19 -11.32 -14.99
C ASP A 204 -1.34 -10.85 -13.80
N ARG A 205 -1.98 -10.44 -12.69
CA ARG A 205 -1.30 -10.06 -11.44
C ARG A 205 -1.01 -11.28 -10.58
N TYR A 206 -0.17 -11.10 -9.56
CA TYR A 206 -0.03 -12.07 -8.47
C TYR A 206 -1.33 -12.16 -7.67
N GLN A 207 -1.73 -13.38 -7.31
CA GLN A 207 -3.01 -13.66 -6.66
C GLN A 207 -2.92 -13.68 -5.14
N SER A 208 -1.70 -13.69 -4.58
CA SER A 208 -1.44 -13.61 -3.14
C SER A 208 -0.18 -12.79 -2.85
N MET A 209 -0.10 -12.23 -1.64
CA MET A 209 1.10 -11.48 -1.23
C MET A 209 2.30 -12.42 -1.09
N GLU A 210 2.06 -13.68 -0.73
CA GLU A 210 3.07 -14.74 -0.67
C GLU A 210 3.67 -15.04 -2.05
N GLU A 211 2.83 -15.22 -3.09
CA GLU A 211 3.29 -15.40 -4.48
C GLU A 211 4.12 -14.21 -4.96
N PHE A 212 3.67 -12.99 -4.63
CA PHE A 212 4.41 -11.77 -4.98
C PHE A 212 5.75 -11.69 -4.25
N CYS A 213 5.78 -11.97 -2.94
CA CYS A 213 7.02 -12.04 -2.16
C CYS A 213 8.00 -13.06 -2.76
N GLU A 214 7.54 -14.27 -3.05
CA GLU A 214 8.40 -15.33 -3.59
C GLU A 214 9.05 -14.91 -4.92
N ALA A 215 8.26 -14.34 -5.85
CA ALA A 215 8.79 -13.83 -7.11
C ALA A 215 9.78 -12.67 -6.91
N LEU A 216 9.45 -11.72 -6.02
CA LEU A 216 10.24 -10.52 -5.79
C LEU A 216 11.58 -10.81 -5.11
N TYR A 217 11.58 -11.60 -4.03
CA TYR A 217 12.79 -11.95 -3.29
C TYR A 217 13.59 -13.07 -3.96
N GLY A 218 12.95 -13.93 -4.77
CA GLY A 218 13.65 -14.88 -5.63
C GLY A 218 14.63 -14.15 -6.56
N VAL A 219 14.12 -13.17 -7.31
CA VAL A 219 14.97 -12.31 -8.17
C VAL A 219 15.98 -11.53 -7.32
N ALA A 220 15.55 -10.92 -6.21
CA ALA A 220 16.44 -10.09 -5.37
C ALA A 220 17.64 -10.87 -4.78
N ASN A 221 17.45 -12.13 -4.42
CA ASN A 221 18.52 -12.98 -3.90
C ASN A 221 19.52 -13.36 -4.99
N GLU A 222 19.06 -13.64 -6.21
CA GLU A 222 19.95 -13.85 -7.35
C GLU A 222 20.86 -12.63 -7.54
N ILE A 223 20.35 -11.40 -7.43
CA ILE A 223 21.15 -10.15 -7.50
C ILE A 223 22.27 -10.13 -6.45
N ARG A 224 21.97 -10.56 -5.23
CA ARG A 224 22.93 -10.55 -4.12
C ARG A 224 24.05 -11.56 -4.33
N ASP A 225 23.73 -12.72 -4.88
CA ASP A 225 24.70 -13.77 -5.13
C ASP A 225 25.66 -13.43 -6.30
N PHE A 226 25.32 -12.44 -7.14
CA PHE A 226 26.14 -11.95 -8.25
C PHE A 226 27.08 -10.76 -7.93
N ASN A 227 26.93 -10.11 -6.76
CA ASN A 227 27.72 -8.94 -6.33
C ASN A 227 28.70 -9.28 -5.20
#